data_AF-A0A2S0LTC9-F1
#
_entry.id   AF-A0A2S0LTC9-F1
#
_cell.length_a   1.000
_cell.length_b   1.000
_cell.length_c   1.000
_cell.angle_alpha   90.00
_cell.angle_beta   90.00
_cell.angle_gamma   90.00
#
_symmetry.space_group_name_H-M   'P 1'
#
loop_
_entity.id
_entity.type
_entity.pdbx_description
1 polymer ?
#
loop_
_entity_poly.entity_id
_entity_poly.type
_entity_poly.pdbx_seq_one_letter_code
_entity_poly.pdbx_strand_id
1 'polypeptide(L)'
;MSAATRARYAKRRQRRLARVDNDLTDPQWARILDAWGGCAYCHAVGPALQRDCVMPISRGGRYTLENVVPACTSCNASKHNSEVTGWMRRKKLDEGAFLLRHATILRALRTDA
;
A
#
# COMPACT_ATOMS: atom_id res chain seq x y z
N MET A 1 -6.66 -23.80 0.93
CA MET A 1 -7.92 -23.07 0.57
C MET A 1 -8.49 -23.68 -0.69
N SER A 2 -9.77 -24.06 -0.75
CA SER A 2 -10.35 -24.71 -1.94
C SER A 2 -10.45 -23.76 -3.14
N ALA A 3 -10.56 -24.30 -4.35
CA ALA A 3 -10.79 -23.51 -5.58
C ALA A 3 -12.04 -22.62 -5.47
N ALA A 4 -13.13 -23.15 -4.92
CA ALA A 4 -14.36 -22.40 -4.68
C ALA A 4 -14.17 -21.21 -3.72
N THR A 5 -13.38 -21.39 -2.65
CA THR A 5 -13.08 -20.30 -1.71
C THR A 5 -12.22 -19.22 -2.37
N ARG A 6 -11.23 -19.59 -3.19
CA ARG A 6 -10.41 -18.63 -3.97
C ARG A 6 -11.25 -17.80 -4.93
N ALA A 7 -12.13 -18.45 -5.70
CA ALA A 7 -13.03 -17.76 -6.64
C ALA A 7 -13.95 -16.75 -5.92
N ARG A 8 -14.51 -17.14 -4.76
CA ARG A 8 -15.34 -16.27 -3.93
C ARG A 8 -14.56 -15.06 -3.41
N TYR A 9 -13.32 -15.27 -2.96
CA TYR A 9 -12.45 -14.19 -2.50
C TYR A 9 -12.13 -13.22 -3.64
N ALA A 10 -11.76 -13.73 -4.82
CA ALA A 10 -11.48 -12.93 -6.00
C ALA A 10 -12.69 -12.07 -6.41
N LYS A 11 -13.90 -12.65 -6.46
CA LYS A 11 -15.14 -11.91 -6.77
C LYS A 11 -15.44 -10.81 -5.75
N ARG A 12 -15.23 -11.09 -4.44
CA ARG A 12 -15.37 -10.08 -3.38
C ARG A 12 -14.36 -8.94 -3.54
N ARG A 13 -13.11 -9.26 -3.87
CA ARG A 13 -12.06 -8.26 -4.12
C ARG A 13 -12.39 -7.40 -5.32
N GLN A 14 -12.79 -8.00 -6.44
CA GLN A 14 -13.19 -7.27 -7.65
C GLN A 14 -14.35 -6.31 -7.37
N ARG A 15 -15.39 -6.75 -6.67
CA ARG A 15 -16.53 -5.89 -6.28
C ARG A 15 -16.14 -4.71 -5.39
N ARG A 16 -15.14 -4.90 -4.52
CA ARG A 16 -14.64 -3.82 -3.66
C ARG A 16 -13.85 -2.80 -4.48
N LEU A 17 -12.96 -3.26 -5.36
CA LEU A 17 -12.21 -2.40 -6.28
C LEU A 17 -13.14 -1.59 -7.18
N ALA A 18 -14.17 -2.22 -7.76
CA ALA A 18 -15.13 -1.53 -8.61
C ALA A 18 -15.97 -0.43 -7.92
N ARG A 19 -15.91 -0.32 -6.59
CA ARG A 19 -16.66 0.66 -5.78
C ARG A 19 -15.79 1.80 -5.25
N VAL A 20 -14.47 1.75 -5.46
CA VAL A 20 -13.53 2.73 -4.95
C VAL A 20 -12.74 3.34 -6.10
N ASP A 21 -12.26 4.57 -5.91
CA ASP A 21 -11.39 5.20 -6.90
C ASP A 21 -10.09 4.39 -7.01
N ASN A 22 -9.79 3.99 -8.23
CA ASN A 22 -8.53 3.33 -8.58
C ASN A 22 -7.86 4.14 -9.70
N ASP A 23 -7.56 5.39 -9.38
CA ASP A 23 -7.02 6.37 -10.32
C ASP A 23 -5.49 6.43 -10.31
N LEU A 24 -4.81 5.62 -9.48
CA LEU A 24 -3.36 5.56 -9.47
C LEU A 24 -2.83 5.15 -10.84
N THR A 25 -2.25 6.13 -11.53
CA THR A 25 -1.63 5.96 -12.85
C THR A 25 -0.22 5.38 -12.73
N ASP A 26 0.29 4.80 -13.82
CA ASP A 26 1.67 4.29 -13.85
C ASP A 26 2.74 5.38 -13.65
N PRO A 27 2.60 6.61 -14.20
CA PRO A 27 3.52 7.72 -13.88
C PRO A 27 3.50 8.10 -12.39
N GLN A 28 2.32 8.17 -11.77
CA GLN A 28 2.21 8.41 -10.32
C GLN A 28 2.87 7.30 -9.51
N TRP A 29 2.72 6.05 -9.95
CA TRP A 29 3.41 4.92 -9.33
C TRP A 29 4.94 5.02 -9.43
N ALA A 30 5.47 5.43 -10.58
CA ALA A 30 6.91 5.65 -10.74
C ALA A 30 7.42 6.74 -9.79
N ARG A 31 6.67 7.84 -9.62
CA ARG A 31 7.00 8.91 -8.65
C ARG A 31 6.96 8.43 -7.21
N ILE A 32 6.01 7.56 -6.85
CA ILE A 32 5.98 6.91 -5.53
C ILE A 32 7.24 6.08 -5.33
N LEU A 33 7.62 5.26 -6.30
CA LEU A 33 8.82 4.41 -6.19
C LEU A 33 10.08 5.25 -5.96
N ASP A 34 10.25 6.32 -6.73
CA ASP A 34 11.38 7.23 -6.62
C ASP A 34 11.43 7.93 -5.25
N ALA A 35 10.31 8.53 -4.82
CA ALA A 35 10.24 9.26 -3.55
C ALA A 35 10.51 8.37 -2.32
N TRP A 36 10.16 7.09 -2.37
CA TRP A 36 10.42 6.15 -1.28
C TRP A 36 11.81 5.50 -1.36
N GLY A 37 12.34 5.28 -2.56
CA GLY A 37 13.66 4.65 -2.80
C GLY A 37 13.78 3.19 -2.32
N GLY A 38 12.69 2.55 -1.92
CA GLY A 38 12.69 1.21 -1.32
C GLY A 38 11.36 0.84 -0.69
N CYS A 39 11.32 -0.29 0.01
CA CYS A 39 10.13 -0.70 0.76
C CYS A 39 9.79 0.35 1.84
N ALA A 40 8.55 0.80 1.86
CA ALA A 40 8.06 1.78 2.82
C ALA A 40 8.16 1.34 4.28
N TYR A 41 8.25 0.03 4.52
CA TYR A 41 8.20 -0.56 5.85
C TYR A 41 9.57 -1.02 6.35
N CYS A 42 10.29 -1.83 5.58
CA CYS A 42 11.59 -2.37 5.99
C CYS A 42 12.77 -1.68 5.32
N HIS A 43 12.52 -0.71 4.43
CA HIS A 43 13.53 0.07 3.72
C HIS A 43 14.45 -0.72 2.79
N ALA A 44 14.22 -2.03 2.62
CA ALA A 44 14.94 -2.84 1.66
C ALA A 44 14.70 -2.34 0.23
N VAL A 45 15.79 -2.15 -0.50
CA VAL A 45 15.80 -1.87 -1.94
C VAL A 45 15.68 -3.20 -2.68
N GLY A 46 14.88 -3.25 -3.75
CA GLY A 46 14.76 -4.48 -4.54
C GLY A 46 13.92 -4.32 -5.80
N PRO A 47 14.14 -5.16 -6.82
CA PRO A 47 13.62 -4.95 -8.18
C PRO A 47 12.12 -5.27 -8.38
N ALA A 48 11.33 -5.41 -7.32
CA ALA A 48 9.92 -5.81 -7.44
C ALA A 48 9.06 -5.33 -6.26
N LEU A 49 9.07 -4.02 -5.99
CA LEU A 49 8.17 -3.44 -5.00
C LEU A 49 6.72 -3.51 -5.50
N GLN A 50 5.84 -3.94 -4.62
CA GLN A 50 4.41 -4.07 -4.85
C GLN A 50 3.69 -2.83 -4.33
N ARG A 51 2.57 -2.49 -4.96
CA ARG A 51 1.64 -1.46 -4.47
C ARG A 51 0.87 -2.00 -3.28
N ASP A 52 1.12 -1.46 -2.09
CA ASP A 52 0.35 -1.76 -0.89
C ASP A 52 -0.46 -0.55 -0.43
N CYS A 53 -1.67 -0.81 0.08
CA CYS A 53 -2.56 0.24 0.55
C CYS A 53 -2.38 0.46 2.05
N VAL A 54 -1.99 1.67 2.45
CA VAL A 54 -1.83 2.10 3.85
C VAL A 54 -3.11 1.81 4.64
N MET A 55 -4.25 2.29 4.16
CA MET A 55 -5.57 1.84 4.56
C MET A 55 -6.05 0.72 3.61
N PRO A 56 -6.37 -0.49 4.10
CA PRO A 56 -6.87 -1.56 3.24
C PRO A 56 -8.22 -1.21 2.60
N ILE A 57 -8.41 -1.63 1.35
CA ILE A 57 -9.67 -1.42 0.62
C ILE A 57 -10.88 -2.00 1.37
N SER A 58 -10.69 -3.12 2.09
CA SER A 58 -11.74 -3.72 2.90
C SER A 58 -12.21 -2.86 4.08
N ARG A 59 -11.48 -1.78 4.40
CA ARG A 59 -11.79 -0.82 5.47
C ARG A 59 -11.99 0.61 4.94
N GLY A 60 -12.26 0.78 3.65
CA GLY A 60 -12.52 2.10 3.04
C GLY A 60 -11.32 2.75 2.36
N GLY A 61 -10.17 2.07 2.28
CA GLY A 61 -9.04 2.55 1.49
C GLY A 61 -9.32 2.56 -0.02
N ARG A 62 -8.60 3.44 -0.73
CA ARG A 62 -8.69 3.61 -2.19
C ARG A 62 -7.35 3.31 -2.86
N TYR A 63 -7.33 3.09 -4.17
CA TYR A 63 -6.10 2.82 -4.90
C TYR A 63 -5.61 4.08 -5.61
N THR A 64 -5.16 5.04 -4.79
CA THR A 64 -4.82 6.41 -5.17
C THR A 64 -3.38 6.73 -4.77
N LEU A 65 -2.84 7.84 -5.29
CA LEU A 65 -1.52 8.38 -4.92
C LEU A 65 -1.31 8.49 -3.40
N GLU A 66 -2.38 8.80 -2.67
CA GLU A 66 -2.33 9.14 -1.25
C GLU A 66 -2.38 7.94 -0.30
N ASN A 67 -2.80 6.79 -0.82
CA ASN A 67 -3.01 5.59 -0.01
C ASN A 67 -2.11 4.44 -0.43
N VAL A 68 -1.40 4.55 -1.56
CA VAL A 68 -0.51 3.49 -2.05
C VAL A 68 0.95 3.81 -1.73
N VAL A 69 1.64 2.84 -1.14
CA VAL A 69 3.07 2.88 -0.86
C VAL A 69 3.76 1.64 -1.44
N PRO A 70 5.08 1.70 -1.69
CA PRO A 70 5.81 0.55 -2.18
C PRO A 70 6.15 -0.41 -1.03
N ALA A 71 5.92 -1.69 -1.23
CA ALA A 71 6.20 -2.71 -0.23
C ALA A 71 6.87 -3.93 -0.87
N CYS A 72 7.87 -4.51 -0.20
CA CYS A 72 8.42 -5.79 -0.62
C CYS A 72 7.39 -6.91 -0.40
N THR A 73 7.54 -8.03 -1.10
CA THR A 73 6.62 -9.17 -1.02
C THR A 73 6.42 -9.66 0.42
N SER A 74 7.49 -9.72 1.21
CA SER A 74 7.44 -10.15 2.62
C SER A 74 6.59 -9.22 3.49
N CYS A 75 6.83 -7.90 3.42
CA CYS A 75 6.07 -6.93 4.19
C CYS A 75 4.61 -6.86 3.74
N ASN A 76 4.35 -6.83 2.43
CA ASN A 76 3.00 -6.79 1.88
C ASN A 76 2.19 -8.03 2.28
N ALA A 77 2.79 -9.22 2.17
CA ALA A 77 2.15 -10.47 2.61
C ALA A 77 1.91 -10.49 4.13
N SER A 78 2.86 -9.97 4.93
CA SER A 78 2.71 -9.89 6.39
C SER A 78 1.61 -8.91 6.82
N LYS A 79 1.48 -7.76 6.16
CA LYS A 79 0.45 -6.76 6.46
C LYS A 79 -0.94 -7.25 6.04
N HIS A 80 -1.04 -7.75 4.81
CA HIS A 80 -2.30 -8.23 4.23
C HIS A 80 -3.40 -7.16 4.40
N ASN A 81 -4.61 -7.56 4.80
CA ASN A 81 -5.75 -6.67 5.06
C ASN A 81 -5.70 -6.02 6.47
N SER A 82 -4.57 -6.00 7.16
CA SER A 82 -4.42 -5.25 8.41
C SER A 82 -4.31 -3.75 8.12
N GLU A 83 -4.88 -2.93 8.99
CA GLU A 83 -4.58 -1.49 8.98
C GLU A 83 -3.09 -1.30 9.36
N VAL A 84 -2.43 -0.31 8.73
CA VAL A 84 -0.97 -0.17 8.77
C VAL A 84 -0.45 0.03 10.20
N THR A 85 -1.06 0.91 10.98
CA THR A 85 -0.55 1.28 12.31
C THR A 85 -0.67 0.10 13.26
N GLY A 86 -1.82 -0.58 13.26
CA GLY A 86 -2.02 -1.80 14.04
C GLY A 86 -1.08 -2.95 13.64
N TRP A 87 -0.73 -3.06 12.36
CA TRP A 87 0.26 -4.04 11.91
C TRP A 87 1.69 -3.65 12.30
N MET A 88 2.07 -2.38 12.16
CA MET A 88 3.38 -1.87 12.52
C MET A 88 3.67 -2.05 14.02
N ARG A 89 2.70 -1.70 14.88
CA ARG A 89 2.81 -1.94 16.33
C ARG A 89 3.05 -3.42 16.64
N ARG A 90 2.32 -4.33 15.99
CA ARG A 90 2.51 -5.78 16.15
C ARG A 90 3.88 -6.25 15.69
N LYS A 91 4.42 -5.65 14.62
CA LYS A 91 5.75 -5.94 14.07
C LYS A 91 6.88 -5.22 14.80
N LYS A 92 6.57 -4.36 15.79
CA LYS A 92 7.52 -3.49 16.48
C LYS A 92 8.33 -2.61 15.51
N LEU A 93 7.68 -2.15 14.45
CA LEU A 93 8.24 -1.15 13.53
C LEU A 93 7.97 0.26 14.06
N ASP A 94 8.77 1.22 13.61
CA ASP A 94 8.60 2.63 13.98
C ASP A 94 7.43 3.26 13.21
N GLU A 95 6.26 3.22 13.83
CA GLU A 95 5.03 3.83 13.32
C GLU A 95 5.16 5.34 13.12
N GLY A 96 5.80 6.04 14.06
CA GLY A 96 5.92 7.49 14.03
C GLY A 96 6.79 7.95 12.85
N ALA A 97 7.93 7.30 12.66
CA ALA A 97 8.80 7.56 11.52
C ALA A 97 8.11 7.29 10.18
N PHE A 98 7.33 6.21 10.08
CA PHE A 98 6.56 5.91 8.88
C PHE A 98 5.51 6.98 8.59
N LEU A 99 4.70 7.38 9.58
CA LEU A 99 3.64 8.37 9.40
C LEU A 99 4.22 9.74 8.98
N LEU A 100 5.31 10.16 9.63
CA LEU A 100 5.99 11.41 9.29
C LEU A 100 6.54 11.36 7.86
N ARG A 101 7.25 10.28 7.51
CA ARG A 101 7.82 10.12 6.16
C ARG A 101 6.74 10.05 5.08
N HIS A 102 5.65 9.33 5.34
CA HIS A 102 4.51 9.24 4.44
C HIS A 102 3.89 10.63 4.19
N ALA A 103 3.63 11.41 5.25
CA ALA A 103 3.09 12.76 5.12
C ALA A 103 4.04 13.69 4.33
N THR A 104 5.35 13.61 4.58
CA THR A 104 6.36 14.39 3.85
C THR A 104 6.39 14.04 2.36
N ILE A 105 6.41 12.75 2.02
CA ILE A 105 6.42 12.29 0.62
C ILE A 105 5.13 12.71 -0.08
N LEU A 106 3.95 12.55 0.55
CA LEU A 106 2.69 12.96 -0.05
C LEU A 106 2.65 14.47 -0.32
N ARG A 107 3.18 15.29 0.58
CA ARG A 107 3.27 16.73 0.36
C ARG A 107 4.13 17.06 -0.87
N ALA A 108 5.28 16.40 -1.03
CA ALA A 108 6.13 16.57 -2.20
C ALA A 108 5.39 16.15 -3.48
N LEU A 109 4.80 14.96 -3.49
CA LEU A 109 4.11 14.41 -4.67
C LEU A 109 2.88 15.22 -5.12
N ARG A 110 2.19 15.89 -4.19
CA ARG A 110 1.09 16.82 -4.54
C ARG A 110 1.59 18.12 -5.18
N THR A 111 2.84 18.51 -4.93
CA THR A 111 3.39 19.77 -5.44
C THR A 111 3.88 19.65 -6.89
N ASP A 112 4.31 18.46 -7.32
CA ASP A 112 4.72 18.20 -8.72
C ASP A 112 3.61 17.59 -9.60
N ALA A 113 2.34 17.82 -9.24
CA ALA A 113 1.16 17.42 -10.04
C ALA A 113 0.49 18.65 -10.63
#